data_AF-A0A0B6ZA02-F1
#
_entry.id   AF-A0A0B6ZA02-F1
#
_cell.length_a   1.000
_cell.length_b   1.000
_cell.length_c   1.000
_cell.angle_alpha   90.00
_cell.angle_beta   90.00
_cell.angle_gamma   90.00
#
_symmetry.space_group_name_H-M   'P 1'
#
loop_
_entity.id
_entity.type
_entity.pdbx_description
1 polymer ?
#
loop_
_entity_poly.entity_id
_entity_poly.type
_entity_poly.pdbx_seq_one_letter_code
_entity_poly.pdbx_strand_id
1 'polypeptide(L)'
;MTSRLQFLLYSVLTVTFSTAVPSWNTLSDNEVRAIEKFAGDVMGCANIPGLALSVVRGDTTLSTGLGVANMATGHPVDKNTIFNLGSASKAFVPYVLAEVMNGKENHDGRITWSSTH
;
A
#
# COMPACT_ATOMS: atom_id res chain seq x y z
N MET A 1 -37.58 51.94 14.31
CA MET A 1 -37.33 50.75 15.15
C MET A 1 -37.47 49.51 14.29
N THR A 2 -36.37 48.94 13.78
CA THR A 2 -36.32 47.55 13.22
C THR A 2 -34.89 47.12 12.84
N SER A 3 -33.91 48.03 12.70
CA SER A 3 -32.60 47.72 12.10
C SER A 3 -31.46 47.33 13.06
N ARG A 4 -31.73 46.89 14.30
CA ARG A 4 -30.65 46.46 15.23
C ARG A 4 -30.83 45.07 15.85
N LEU A 5 -31.94 44.38 15.58
CA LEU A 5 -32.22 43.04 16.11
C LEU A 5 -31.83 41.91 15.13
N GLN A 6 -31.58 42.24 13.86
CA GLN A 6 -31.28 41.24 12.81
C GLN A 6 -29.83 40.73 12.83
N PHE A 7 -28.89 41.44 13.47
CA PHE A 7 -27.48 41.05 13.48
C PHE A 7 -27.11 40.05 14.59
N LEU A 8 -27.95 39.89 15.63
CA LEU A 8 -27.69 38.94 16.71
C LEU A 8 -28.16 37.50 16.42
N LEU A 9 -28.92 37.30 15.34
CA LEU A 9 -29.46 35.99 14.96
C LEU A 9 -28.59 35.21 13.97
N TYR A 10 -27.53 35.82 13.43
CA TYR A 10 -26.69 35.23 12.37
C TYR A 10 -25.37 34.62 12.86
N SER A 11 -25.11 34.59 14.17
CA SER A 11 -23.83 34.13 14.73
C SER A 11 -23.80 32.68 15.21
N VAL A 12 -24.91 31.93 15.15
CA VAL A 12 -24.99 30.56 15.73
C VAL A 12 -25.48 29.52 14.70
N LEU A 13 -24.90 29.55 13.49
CA LEU A 13 -25.08 28.43 12.58
C LEU A 13 -23.82 28.18 11.75
N THR A 14 -22.68 27.99 12.42
CA THR A 14 -21.63 27.16 11.82
C THR A 14 -22.13 25.73 11.85
N VAL A 15 -22.83 25.33 10.77
CA VAL A 15 -23.07 23.93 10.47
C VAL A 15 -21.70 23.27 10.38
N THR A 16 -21.29 22.56 11.44
CA THR A 16 -20.19 21.61 11.35
C THR A 16 -20.69 20.49 10.48
N PHE A 17 -20.51 20.64 9.17
CA PHE A 17 -20.77 19.59 8.19
C PHE A 17 -19.66 18.56 8.38
N SER A 18 -19.84 17.69 9.39
CA SER A 18 -19.02 16.50 9.54
C SER A 18 -19.42 15.58 8.40
N THR A 19 -18.76 15.72 7.25
CA THR A 19 -18.82 14.71 6.22
C THR A 19 -18.13 13.49 6.79
N ALA A 20 -18.90 12.56 7.36
CA ALA A 20 -18.47 11.18 7.48
C ALA A 20 -18.23 10.72 6.04
N VAL A 21 -16.97 10.84 5.59
CA VAL A 21 -16.52 10.30 4.31
C VAL A 21 -16.79 8.80 4.41
N PRO A 22 -17.74 8.25 3.64
CA PRO A 22 -18.00 6.83 3.70
C PRO A 22 -16.72 6.09 3.31
N SER A 23 -16.31 5.13 4.13
CA SER A 23 -15.06 4.36 3.94
C SER A 23 -15.26 3.29 2.86
N TRP A 24 -15.46 3.69 1.61
CA TRP A 24 -15.58 2.74 0.48
C TRP A 24 -14.27 2.00 0.18
N ASN A 25 -13.16 2.47 0.74
CA ASN A 25 -11.82 1.93 0.46
C ASN A 25 -11.38 0.85 1.44
N THR A 26 -12.09 0.61 2.55
CA THR A 26 -11.63 -0.33 3.59
C THR A 26 -12.08 -1.76 3.29
N LEU A 27 -11.14 -2.71 3.36
CA LEU A 27 -11.42 -4.14 3.25
C LEU A 27 -12.26 -4.57 4.45
N SER A 28 -13.40 -5.22 4.19
CA SER A 28 -14.21 -5.82 5.25
C SER A 28 -13.53 -7.06 5.84
N ASP A 29 -13.84 -7.38 7.08
CA ASP A 29 -13.29 -8.59 7.74
C ASP A 29 -13.60 -9.88 6.97
N ASN A 30 -14.74 -9.93 6.28
CA ASN A 30 -15.11 -11.06 5.43
C ASN A 30 -14.21 -11.17 4.20
N GLU A 31 -13.86 -10.05 3.57
CA GLU A 31 -12.91 -10.03 2.45
C GLU A 31 -11.52 -10.44 2.91
N VAL A 32 -11.05 -9.91 4.06
CA VAL A 32 -9.74 -10.29 4.63
C VAL A 32 -9.68 -11.80 4.88
N ARG A 33 -10.69 -12.36 5.56
CA ARG A 33 -10.78 -13.81 5.78
C ARG A 33 -10.82 -14.62 4.49
N ALA A 34 -11.54 -14.14 3.47
CA ALA A 34 -11.60 -14.82 2.18
C ALA A 34 -10.24 -14.82 1.47
N ILE A 35 -9.52 -13.70 1.51
CA ILE A 35 -8.17 -13.55 0.96
C ILE A 35 -7.20 -14.49 1.69
N GLU A 36 -7.18 -14.47 3.03
CA GLU A 36 -6.30 -15.33 3.82
C GLU A 36 -6.62 -16.81 3.62
N LYS A 37 -7.91 -17.18 3.52
CA LYS A 37 -8.30 -18.55 3.21
C LYS A 37 -7.77 -18.97 1.84
N PHE A 38 -7.99 -18.16 0.81
CA PHE A 38 -7.52 -18.46 -0.54
C PHE A 38 -5.99 -18.60 -0.58
N ALA A 39 -5.27 -17.71 0.08
CA ALA A 39 -3.81 -17.79 0.19
C ALA A 39 -3.38 -19.08 0.90
N GLY A 40 -4.05 -19.46 1.99
CA GLY A 40 -3.82 -20.71 2.71
C GLY A 40 -4.07 -21.96 1.84
N ASP A 41 -5.15 -21.97 1.06
CA ASP A 41 -5.46 -23.07 0.13
C ASP A 41 -4.33 -23.21 -0.92
N VAL A 42 -3.87 -22.10 -1.51
CA VAL A 42 -2.75 -22.10 -2.48
C VAL A 42 -1.45 -22.57 -1.83
N MET A 43 -1.14 -22.09 -0.62
CA MET A 43 0.04 -22.53 0.14
C MET A 43 0.02 -24.03 0.38
N GLY A 44 -1.14 -24.58 0.75
CA GLY A 44 -1.33 -26.02 0.92
C GLY A 44 -1.12 -26.80 -0.38
N CYS A 45 -1.73 -26.35 -1.49
CA CYS A 45 -1.59 -27.02 -2.79
C CYS A 45 -0.14 -27.01 -3.32
N ALA A 46 0.60 -25.93 -3.09
CA ALA A 46 1.95 -25.75 -3.62
C ALA A 46 3.06 -26.12 -2.61
N ASN A 47 2.72 -26.62 -1.42
CA ASN A 47 3.66 -26.89 -0.32
C ASN A 47 4.53 -25.69 0.04
N ILE A 48 3.93 -24.49 0.09
CA ILE A 48 4.62 -23.25 0.46
C ILE A 48 4.60 -23.12 1.99
N PRO A 49 5.75 -23.13 2.69
CA PRO A 49 5.80 -23.13 4.14
C PRO A 49 5.40 -21.79 4.77
N GLY A 50 5.65 -20.67 4.09
CA GLY A 50 5.36 -19.33 4.59
C GLY A 50 5.19 -18.32 3.45
N LEU A 51 4.33 -17.32 3.67
CA LEU A 51 3.97 -16.30 2.70
C LEU A 51 3.76 -14.96 3.40
N ALA A 52 4.33 -13.88 2.85
CA ALA A 52 3.92 -12.52 3.16
C ALA A 52 2.99 -12.01 2.06
N LEU A 53 1.82 -11.46 2.44
CA LEU A 53 0.81 -10.98 1.52
C LEU A 53 0.41 -9.55 1.88
N SER A 54 0.37 -8.68 0.88
CA SER A 54 -0.17 -7.33 1.02
C SER A 54 -1.14 -7.00 -0.11
N VAL A 55 -2.25 -6.33 0.22
CA VAL A 55 -3.29 -5.90 -0.71
C VAL A 55 -3.54 -4.41 -0.50
N VAL A 56 -3.37 -3.62 -1.56
CA VAL A 56 -3.58 -2.17 -1.54
C VAL A 56 -4.82 -1.83 -2.37
N ARG A 57 -5.81 -1.16 -1.76
CA ARG A 57 -7.05 -0.68 -2.40
C ARG A 57 -7.30 0.76 -1.98
N GLY A 58 -7.04 1.72 -2.89
CA GLY A 58 -7.07 3.14 -2.55
C GLY A 58 -6.12 3.42 -1.38
N ASP A 59 -6.66 3.96 -0.29
CA ASP A 59 -5.89 4.27 0.92
C ASP A 59 -5.79 3.11 1.93
N THR A 60 -6.44 1.98 1.67
CA THR A 60 -6.40 0.83 2.59
C THR A 60 -5.34 -0.17 2.15
N THR A 61 -4.54 -0.61 3.13
CA THR A 61 -3.55 -1.67 2.96
C THR A 61 -3.82 -2.78 3.97
N LEU A 62 -4.04 -4.00 3.48
CA LEU A 62 -3.91 -5.22 4.26
C LEU A 62 -2.46 -5.69 4.14
N SER A 63 -1.82 -6.06 5.25
CA SER A 63 -0.51 -6.70 5.25
C SER A 63 -0.50 -7.81 6.30
N THR A 64 -0.33 -9.05 5.86
CA THR A 64 -0.40 -10.24 6.72
C THR A 64 0.73 -11.23 6.39
N GLY A 65 1.17 -11.96 7.41
CA GLY A 65 2.13 -13.05 7.30
C GLY A 65 1.45 -14.37 7.60
N LEU A 66 1.62 -15.36 6.75
CA LEU A 66 1.01 -16.68 6.85
C LEU A 66 2.10 -17.76 6.94
N GLY A 67 1.88 -18.78 7.77
CA GLY A 67 2.78 -19.91 7.92
C GLY A 67 4.08 -19.58 8.66
N VAL A 68 5.16 -20.27 8.31
CA VAL A 68 6.46 -20.20 8.99
C VAL A 68 7.58 -19.75 8.06
N ALA A 69 8.43 -18.86 8.56
CA ALA A 69 9.63 -18.38 7.89
C ALA A 69 10.79 -19.40 8.00
N ASN A 70 10.77 -20.23 9.05
CA ASN A 70 11.80 -21.23 9.29
C ASN A 70 11.15 -22.56 9.70
N MET A 71 11.32 -23.60 8.88
CA MET A 71 10.75 -24.92 9.13
C MET A 71 11.41 -25.69 10.28
N ALA A 72 12.67 -25.40 10.59
CA ALA A 72 13.39 -26.08 11.67
C ALA A 72 13.02 -25.51 13.04
N THR A 73 12.84 -24.19 13.14
CA THR A 73 12.50 -23.53 14.41
C THR A 73 11.00 -23.27 14.58
N GLY A 74 10.22 -23.37 13.50
CA GLY A 74 8.81 -23.01 13.50
C GLY A 74 8.56 -21.50 13.62
N HIS A 75 9.58 -20.66 13.40
CA HIS A 75 9.43 -19.21 13.50
C HIS A 75 8.36 -18.71 12.52
N PRO A 76 7.33 -17.98 12.96
CA PRO A 76 6.26 -17.52 12.10
C PRO A 76 6.76 -16.52 11.05
N VAL A 77 6.05 -16.40 9.94
CA VAL A 77 6.22 -15.23 9.06
C VAL A 77 5.62 -14.01 9.75
N ASP A 78 6.40 -12.94 9.83
CA ASP A 78 5.99 -11.66 10.40
C ASP A 78 6.49 -10.47 9.56
N LYS A 79 6.18 -9.26 10.02
CA LYS A 79 6.58 -8.01 9.36
C LYS A 79 8.10 -7.78 9.26
N ASN A 80 8.91 -8.54 10.00
CA ASN A 80 10.36 -8.44 10.01
C ASN A 80 11.02 -9.58 9.23
N THR A 81 10.24 -10.50 8.66
CA THR A 81 10.75 -11.63 7.91
C THR A 81 11.34 -11.16 6.58
N ILE A 82 12.61 -11.47 6.35
CA ILE A 82 13.32 -11.13 5.11
C ILE A 82 13.17 -12.28 4.10
N PHE A 83 12.63 -11.96 2.93
CA PHE A 83 12.50 -12.89 1.81
C PHE A 83 13.53 -12.56 0.71
N ASN A 84 14.01 -13.60 0.04
CA ASN A 84 14.82 -13.43 -1.17
C ASN A 84 13.93 -12.98 -2.34
N LEU A 85 14.12 -11.75 -2.83
CA LEU A 85 13.30 -11.17 -3.89
C LEU A 85 13.49 -11.84 -5.27
N GLY A 86 14.67 -12.39 -5.54
CA GLY A 86 14.98 -13.03 -6.82
C GLY A 86 14.73 -12.09 -8.02
N SER A 87 14.05 -12.58 -9.05
CA SER A 87 13.74 -11.79 -10.25
C SER A 87 12.77 -10.63 -10.01
N ALA A 88 12.02 -10.60 -8.90
CA ALA A 88 11.20 -9.44 -8.56
C ALA A 88 12.06 -8.16 -8.40
N SER A 89 13.34 -8.30 -8.04
CA SER A 89 14.31 -7.20 -8.00
C SER A 89 14.44 -6.44 -9.33
N LYS A 90 14.14 -7.07 -10.47
CA LYS A 90 14.21 -6.43 -11.80
C LYS A 90 13.23 -5.26 -11.94
N ALA A 91 12.12 -5.27 -11.21
CA ALA A 91 11.15 -4.17 -11.23
C ALA A 91 11.74 -2.86 -10.68
N PHE A 92 12.77 -2.93 -9.83
CA PHE A 92 13.44 -1.75 -9.28
C PHE A 92 14.47 -1.13 -10.23
N VAL A 93 14.99 -1.91 -11.19
CA VAL A 93 16.06 -1.46 -12.10
C VAL A 93 15.68 -0.22 -12.91
N PRO A 94 14.48 -0.13 -13.53
CA PRO A 94 14.08 1.07 -14.27
C PRO A 94 14.05 2.33 -13.41
N TYR A 95 13.58 2.22 -12.16
CA TYR A 95 13.55 3.34 -11.22
C TYR A 95 14.95 3.82 -10.89
N VAL A 96 15.84 2.90 -10.49
CA VAL A 96 17.24 3.22 -10.20
C VAL A 96 17.94 3.83 -11.41
N LEU A 97 17.68 3.30 -12.61
CA LEU A 97 18.23 3.82 -13.84
C LEU A 97 17.74 5.24 -14.12
N ALA A 98 16.44 5.52 -13.95
CA ALA A 98 15.89 6.86 -14.11
C ALA A 98 16.52 7.86 -13.13
N GLU A 99 16.71 7.47 -11.86
CA GLU A 99 17.40 8.30 -10.86
C GLU A 99 18.85 8.58 -11.25
N VAL A 100 19.59 7.58 -11.74
CA VAL A 100 20.97 7.77 -12.22
C VAL A 100 21.02 8.72 -13.42
N MET A 101 20.10 8.58 -14.37
CA MET A 101 20.03 9.41 -15.57
C MET A 101 19.73 10.88 -15.25
N ASN A 102 18.86 11.13 -14.27
CA ASN A 102 18.48 12.46 -13.81
C ASN A 102 19.43 13.02 -12.74
N GLY A 103 20.30 12.18 -12.19
CA GLY A 103 21.24 12.51 -11.13
C GLY A 103 22.37 13.40 -11.62
N LYS A 104 22.96 14.17 -10.70
CA LYS A 104 24.08 15.07 -10.99
C LYS A 104 25.25 14.31 -11.64
N GLU A 105 25.51 13.09 -11.20
CA GLU A 105 26.62 12.24 -11.65
C GLU A 105 26.60 11.94 -13.17
N ASN A 106 25.45 12.06 -13.87
CA ASN A 106 25.34 11.91 -15.33
C ASN A 106 25.72 13.21 -16.07
N HIS A 107 26.81 13.86 -15.64
CA HIS A 107 27.24 15.19 -16.08
C HIS A 107 27.48 15.30 -17.60
N ASP A 108 27.82 14.20 -18.26
CA ASP A 108 28.15 14.12 -19.68
C ASP A 108 27.02 13.52 -20.53
N GLY A 109 25.88 13.18 -19.93
CA GLY A 109 24.71 12.63 -20.63
C GLY A 109 24.98 11.27 -21.29
N ARG A 110 25.94 10.49 -20.77
CA ARG A 110 26.26 9.16 -21.34
C ARG A 110 25.13 8.16 -21.25
N ILE A 111 24.29 8.30 -20.23
CA ILE A 111 23.13 7.43 -20.03
C ILE A 111 21.89 8.26 -20.32
N THR A 112 21.33 8.07 -21.52
CA THR A 112 20.16 8.82 -22.03
C THR A 112 19.16 7.87 -22.66
N TRP A 113 17.88 8.29 -22.68
CA TRP A 113 16.87 7.63 -23.49
C TRP A 113 17.03 8.14 -24.92
N SER A 114 17.43 7.26 -25.84
CA SER A 114 17.39 7.58 -27.27
C SER A 114 16.04 7.12 -27.84
N SER A 115 15.14 8.07 -28.11
CA SER A 115 13.98 7.81 -28.96
C SER A 115 14.37 8.13 -30.40
N THR A 116 14.79 7.13 -31.17
CA THR A 116 14.96 7.29 -32.61
C THR A 116 13.58 7.37 -33.26
N HIS A 117 13.18 8.58 -33.65
CA HIS A 117 12.14 8.84 -34.65
C HIS A 117 12.68 9.86 -35.64
#